data_AF-W9DKN0-F1
#
_entry.id   AF-W9DKN0-F1
#
_cell.length_a   1.000
_cell.length_b   1.000
_cell.length_c   1.000
_cell.angle_alpha   90.00
_cell.angle_beta   90.00
_cell.angle_gamma   90.00
#
_symmetry.space_group_name_H-M   'P 1'
#
loop_
_entity.id
_entity.type
_entity.pdbx_description
1 polymer ?
#
loop_
_entity_poly.entity_id
_entity_poly.type
_entity_poly.pdbx_seq_one_letter_code
_entity_poly.pdbx_strand_id
1 'polypeptide(L)'
;MQPLVCQTCDARVSVAKYSPAHTSIQWTADAKQSCHEMASASAVGNANCGYVLRCAALDRSIDHAVTRGDIPMSTRSEPRVRPLSAGDVVAGSAAVVPS
;
A
#
# COMPACT_ATOMS: atom_id res chain seq x y z
N MET A 1 -6.16 7.46 -3.41
CA MET A 1 -5.16 7.21 -2.35
C MET A 1 -4.14 8.34 -2.42
N GLN A 2 -3.54 8.74 -1.31
CA GLN A 2 -2.53 9.81 -1.23
C GLN A 2 -1.14 9.21 -0.95
N PRO A 3 -0.08 9.72 -1.58
CA PRO A 3 1.28 9.30 -1.26
C PRO A 3 1.65 9.78 0.15
N LEU A 4 2.37 8.94 0.90
CA LEU A 4 2.89 9.27 2.22
C LEU A 4 4.28 8.64 2.41
N VAL A 5 5.16 9.40 3.05
CA VAL A 5 6.48 8.91 3.48
C VAL A 5 6.44 8.70 4.99
N CYS A 6 6.86 7.53 5.45
CA CYS A 6 7.04 7.30 6.88
C CYS A 6 8.18 8.19 7.41
N GLN A 7 7.92 8.95 8.46
CA GLN A 7 8.90 9.89 9.03
C GLN A 7 10.08 9.22 9.77
N THR A 8 10.09 7.89 9.89
CA THR A 8 11.10 7.15 10.66
C THR A 8 11.90 6.17 9.80
N CYS A 9 11.27 5.49 8.84
CA CYS A 9 11.93 4.51 7.98
C CYS A 9 11.95 4.90 6.51
N ASP A 10 11.49 6.11 6.17
CA ASP A 10 11.45 6.66 4.81
C ASP A 10 10.66 5.84 3.77
N ALA A 11 9.95 4.80 4.21
CA ALA A 11 9.12 3.98 3.33
C ALA A 11 8.05 4.83 2.65
N ARG A 12 8.02 4.77 1.31
CA ARG A 12 7.10 5.53 0.46
C ARG A 12 5.90 4.68 0.07
N VAL A 13 4.73 4.98 0.63
CA VAL A 13 3.50 4.19 0.46
C VAL A 13 2.37 5.04 -0.11
N SER A 14 1.30 4.38 -0.56
CA SER A 14 0.03 5.05 -0.90
C SER A 14 -1.06 4.67 0.10
N VAL A 15 -1.72 5.68 0.67
CA VAL A 15 -2.65 5.50 1.80
C VAL A 15 -4.05 6.00 1.43
N ALA A 16 -5.07 5.28 1.87
CA ALA A 16 -6.43 5.79 1.94
C ALA A 16 -6.99 5.54 3.35
N LYS A 17 -7.53 6.58 3.97
CA LYS A 17 -8.23 6.50 5.26
C LYS A 17 -9.73 6.52 4.98
N TYR A 18 -10.46 5.55 5.52
CA TYR A 18 -11.91 5.45 5.38
C TYR A 18 -12.63 5.70 6.71
N SER A 19 -11.99 5.35 7.82
CA SER A 19 -12.43 5.63 9.18
C SER A 19 -11.21 5.62 10.11
N PRO A 20 -11.34 6.02 11.39
CA PRO A 20 -10.23 5.93 12.34
C PRO A 20 -9.59 4.54 12.41
N ALA A 21 -10.40 3.48 12.37
CA ALA A 21 -9.96 2.09 12.44
C ALA A 21 -9.62 1.47 11.06
N HIS A 22 -10.12 2.03 9.95
CA HIS A 22 -9.96 1.45 8.61
C HIS A 22 -9.04 2.31 7.74
N THR A 23 -7.85 1.77 7.48
CA THR A 23 -6.85 2.33 6.58
C THR A 23 -6.44 1.29 5.55
N SER A 24 -6.44 1.64 4.27
CA SER A 24 -5.82 0.82 3.21
C SER A 24 -4.47 1.41 2.86
N ILE A 25 -3.44 0.57 2.84
CA ILE A 25 -2.06 0.94 2.55
C ILE A 25 -1.59 0.06 1.40
N GLN A 26 -1.15 0.69 0.32
CA GLN A 26 -0.47 0.01 -0.79
C GLN A 26 1.03 0.14 -0.59
N TRP A 27 1.69 -1.02 -0.53
CA TRP A 27 3.12 -1.16 -0.36
C TRP A 27 3.77 -1.54 -1.68
N THR A 28 4.80 -0.78 -2.07
CA THR A 28 5.71 -1.17 -3.15
C THR A 28 6.80 -2.09 -2.62
N ALA A 29 7.53 -2.78 -3.51
CA ALA A 29 8.67 -3.61 -3.11
C ALA A 29 9.75 -2.77 -2.39
N ASP A 30 10.08 -1.61 -2.95
CA ASP A 30 11.03 -0.64 -2.37
C ASP A 30 10.62 -0.18 -0.95
N ALA A 31 9.34 0.13 -0.75
CA ALA A 31 8.83 0.52 0.56
C ALA A 31 8.93 -0.61 1.59
N LYS A 32 8.70 -1.87 1.17
CA LYS A 32 8.87 -3.05 2.03
C LYS A 32 10.32 -3.26 2.43
N GLN A 33 11.28 -2.96 1.54
CA GLN A 33 12.71 -3.06 1.84
C GLN A 33 13.22 -1.94 2.73
N SER A 34 12.69 -0.72 2.56
CA SER A 34 13.06 0.45 3.38
C SER A 34 12.59 0.32 4.83
N CYS A 35 11.48 -0.38 5.07
CA CYS A 35 10.97 -0.62 6.42
C CYS A 35 11.53 -1.92 6.99
N HIS A 36 12.38 -1.83 8.03
CA HIS A 36 12.97 -3.00 8.70
C HIS A 36 11.91 -4.02 9.18
N GLU A 37 10.80 -3.56 9.74
CA GLU A 37 9.70 -4.43 10.19
C GLU A 37 9.11 -5.24 9.02
N MET A 38 8.84 -4.58 7.88
CA MET A 38 8.30 -5.23 6.68
C MET A 38 9.32 -6.16 6.00
N ALA A 39 10.60 -5.75 5.97
CA ALA A 39 11.68 -6.55 5.41
C ALA A 39 11.85 -7.86 6.20
N SER A 40 11.83 -7.77 7.54
CA SER A 40 11.90 -8.93 8.42
C SER A 40 10.72 -9.88 8.24
N ALA A 41 9.50 -9.36 8.12
CA ALA A 41 8.30 -10.17 7.85
C ALA A 41 8.39 -10.90 6.49
N SER A 42 8.95 -10.24 5.49
CA SER A 42 9.13 -10.81 4.15
C SER A 42 10.15 -11.96 4.16
N ALA A 43 11.21 -11.85 4.96
CA ALA A 43 12.26 -12.86 5.10
C ALA A 43 11.76 -14.15 5.77
N VAL A 44 10.76 -14.07 6.65
CA VAL A 44 10.19 -15.23 7.38
C VAL A 44 9.16 -16.00 6.53
N GLY A 45 8.97 -15.63 5.25
CA GLY A 45 7.96 -16.24 4.38
C GLY A 45 6.52 -15.78 4.70
N ASN A 46 6.35 -14.88 5.68
CA ASN A 46 5.11 -14.17 5.97
C ASN A 46 4.94 -12.94 5.04
N ALA A 47 5.44 -13.02 3.80
CA ALA A 47 5.19 -11.96 2.82
C ALA A 47 3.69 -11.85 2.46
N ASN A 48 2.90 -12.89 2.77
CA ASN A 48 1.51 -13.06 2.35
C ASN A 48 0.52 -13.43 3.48
N CYS A 49 0.94 -13.62 4.74
CA CYS A 49 -0.05 -13.79 5.82
C CYS A 49 -0.51 -12.41 6.28
N GLY A 50 -1.82 -12.17 6.25
CA GLY A 50 -2.47 -10.88 6.51
C GLY A 50 -2.29 -10.30 7.92
N TYR A 51 -1.36 -10.82 8.72
CA TYR A 51 -0.91 -10.31 10.00
C TYR A 51 0.56 -9.89 9.90
N VAL A 52 0.82 -8.84 9.11
CA VAL A 52 2.07 -8.09 9.25
C VAL A 52 1.83 -7.03 10.32
N LEU A 53 2.69 -7.04 11.33
CA LEU A 53 2.86 -5.95 12.29
C LEU A 53 2.97 -4.65 11.48
N ARG A 54 1.92 -3.81 11.52
CA ARG A 54 1.95 -2.51 10.85
C ARG A 54 3.11 -1.73 11.45
N CYS A 55 3.96 -1.15 10.60
CA CYS A 55 4.99 -0.23 11.06
C CYS A 55 4.34 0.86 11.92
N ALA A 56 4.59 0.83 13.23
CA ALA A 56 3.93 1.74 14.17
C ALA A 56 4.30 3.21 13.91
N ALA A 57 5.50 3.45 13.36
CA ALA A 57 5.90 4.77 12.90
C ALA A 57 5.10 5.24 11.67
N LEU A 58 4.77 4.34 10.75
CA LEU A 58 3.91 4.65 9.62
C LEU A 58 2.50 4.99 10.08
N ASP A 59 1.95 4.26 11.06
CA ASP A 59 0.63 4.55 11.61
C ASP A 59 0.56 5.95 12.23
N ARG A 60 1.58 6.34 13.02
CA ARG A 60 1.69 7.71 13.52
C ARG A 60 1.81 8.74 12.38
N SER A 61 2.59 8.44 11.35
CA SER A 61 2.73 9.32 10.17
C SER A 61 1.39 9.53 9.46
N ILE A 62 0.57 8.48 9.35
CA ILE A 62 -0.77 8.53 8.77
C ILE A 62 -1.68 9.40 9.63
N ASP A 63 -1.69 9.19 10.95
CA ASP A 63 -2.56 9.96 11.84
C ASP A 63 -2.17 11.45 11.88
N HIS A 64 -0.88 11.76 11.83
CA HIS A 64 -0.41 13.14 11.64
C HIS A 64 -0.88 13.74 10.31
N ALA A 65 -0.73 13.01 9.20
CA ALA A 65 -1.15 13.48 7.88
C ALA A 65 -2.66 13.68 7.78
N VAL A 66 -3.46 12.81 8.43
CA VAL A 66 -4.92 12.98 8.55
C VAL A 66 -5.25 14.22 9.38
N THR A 67 -4.56 14.43 10.51
CA THR A 67 -4.78 15.59 11.39
C THR A 67 -4.47 16.91 10.67
N ARG A 68 -3.45 16.92 9.80
CA ARG A 68 -3.09 18.08 8.96
C ARG A 68 -4.03 18.28 7.77
N GLY A 69 -4.86 17.29 7.43
CA GLY A 69 -5.74 17.30 6.27
C GLY A 69 -5.09 16.85 4.96
N ASP A 70 -3.83 16.40 4.98
CA ASP A 70 -3.12 15.90 3.79
C ASP A 70 -3.72 14.59 3.28
N ILE A 71 -4.25 13.77 4.20
CA ILE A 71 -4.97 12.53 3.87
C ILE A 71 -6.43 12.72 4.27
N PRO A 72 -7.35 12.93 3.31
CA PRO A 72 -8.76 13.07 3.62
C PRO A 72 -9.39 11.70 3.96
N MET A 73 -10.37 11.71 4.85
CA MET A 73 -11.29 10.59 5.03
C MET A 73 -12.11 10.45 3.75
N SER A 74 -11.88 9.37 3.02
CA SER A 74 -12.56 9.08 1.76
C SER A 74 -13.57 7.95 1.94
N THR A 75 -14.57 7.85 1.08
CA THR A 75 -15.35 6.62 0.92
C THR A 75 -14.67 5.71 -0.10
N ARG A 76 -14.81 4.39 0.06
CA ARG A 76 -14.34 3.45 -0.97
C ARG A 76 -15.22 3.62 -2.20
N SER A 77 -14.62 4.09 -3.28
CA SER A 77 -15.26 4.08 -4.60
C SER A 77 -14.77 2.87 -5.37
N GLU A 78 -15.70 2.09 -5.92
CA GLU A 78 -15.35 1.04 -6.86
C GLU A 78 -14.96 1.64 -8.21
N PRO A 79 -13.86 1.17 -8.83
CA PRO A 79 -13.53 1.60 -10.18
C PRO A 79 -14.63 1.16 -11.14
N ARG A 80 -15.21 2.10 -11.87
CA ARG A 80 -16.15 1.80 -12.95
C ARG A 80 -15.38 1.20 -14.11
N VAL A 81 -15.15 -0.11 -14.05
CA VAL A 81 -14.52 -0.88 -15.12
C VAL A 81 -15.57 -1.30 -16.14
N ARG A 82 -15.25 -1.16 -17.44
CA ARG A 82 -16.09 -1.73 -18.50
C ARG A 82 -16.02 -3.26 -18.37
N PRO A 83 -17.15 -3.98 -18.50
CA PRO A 83 -17.14 -5.43 -18.53
C PRO A 83 -16.19 -5.93 -19.63
N LEU A 84 -15.38 -6.94 -19.31
CA LEU A 84 -14.57 -7.65 -20.29
C LEU A 84 -15.51 -8.33 -21.30
N SER A 85 -15.36 -8.02 -22.58
CA SER A 85 -16.14 -8.66 -23.65
C SER A 85 -15.50 -10.00 -24.02
N ALA A 86 -16.29 -10.95 -24.51
CA ALA A 86 -15.82 -12.30 -24.83
C ALA A 86 -14.66 -12.35 -25.86
N GLY A 87 -14.41 -11.27 -26.61
CA GLY A 87 -13.31 -11.16 -27.57
C GLY A 87 -12.09 -10.35 -27.09
N ASP A 88 -12.10 -9.80 -25.87
CA ASP A 88 -10.95 -9.05 -25.34
C ASP A 88 -9.83 -10.03 -24.95
N VAL A 89 -8.78 -10.11 -25.76
CA VAL A 89 -7.54 -10.80 -25.38
C VAL A 89 -6.78 -9.96 -24.37
N VAL A 90 -6.59 -10.48 -23.16
CA VAL A 90 -5.64 -9.91 -22.19
C VAL A 90 -4.25 -10.02 -22.78
N ALA A 91 -3.74 -8.93 -23.38
CA ALA A 91 -2.36 -8.87 -23.82
C ALA A 91 -1.46 -9.05 -22.60
N GLY A 92 -0.87 -10.23 -22.45
CA GLY A 92 0.03 -10.56 -21.36
C GLY A 92 1.20 -9.57 -21.36
N SER A 93 1.32 -8.77 -20.29
CA SER A 93 2.52 -7.98 -20.06
C SER A 93 3.65 -8.96 -19.77
N ALA A 94 4.51 -9.20 -20.76
CA ALA A 94 5.73 -9.96 -20.59
C ALA A 94 6.62 -9.21 -19.60
N ALA A 95 6.70 -9.71 -18.36
CA ALA A 95 7.73 -9.30 -17.43
C ALA A 95 9.07 -9.77 -18.01
N VAL A 96 9.84 -8.84 -18.57
CA VAL A 96 11.25 -9.11 -18.92
C VAL A 96 12.01 -9.22 -17.61
N VAL A 97 12.54 -10.41 -17.31
CA VAL A 97 13.49 -10.63 -16.21
C VAL A 97 14.89 -10.61 -16.83
N PRO A 98 15.76 -9.61 -16.54
CA PRO A 98 17.13 -9.65 -17.02
C PRO A 98 17.94 -10.71 -16.24
N SER A 99 18.75 -11.48 -16.97
CA SER A 99 19.74 -12.44 -16.44
C SER A 99 21.01 -11.75 -15.98
#